data_AF-A0A9E8MX73-F1
#
_entry.id   AF-A0A9E8MX73-F1
#
_cell.length_a   1.000
_cell.length_b   1.000
_cell.length_c   1.000
_cell.angle_alpha   90.00
_cell.angle_beta   90.00
_cell.angle_gamma   90.00
#
_symmetry.space_group_name_H-M   'P 1'
#
loop_
_entity.id
_entity.type
_entity.pdbx_description
1 polymer ?
#
loop_
_entity_poly.entity_id
_entity_poly.type
_entity_poly.pdbx_seq_one_letter_code
_entity_poly.pdbx_strand_id
1 'polypeptide(L)'
;MMDEQIQAKLKNVKSYRFIDDYYLYCDSYADAEKAFKFIQSLLTEYQLDINEEKTKISKAPFAFDSKWSIELGSFTFRKRANSQLTDIERFVSLSLIHSNENPKDSVLLFSIQVLKYLQLFDENWDTYESLILKIGITEPRTLPVVTEILASNIGRISKRKIKNIIEKLIDIHLPKGHNYEVAWALGCVLSLILNLKIKWQNGFLLLMIMCQC
;
A
#
# COMPACT_ATOMS: atom_id res chain seq x y z
N MET A 1 16.34 -21.79 -18.33
CA MET A 1 15.70 -20.90 -17.32
C MET A 1 14.18 -21.08 -17.39
N MET A 2 13.41 -20.82 -16.31
CA MET A 2 11.95 -21.07 -16.24
C MET A 2 11.17 -20.53 -17.47
N ASP A 3 11.57 -19.35 -17.96
CA ASP A 3 10.97 -18.69 -19.13
C ASP A 3 11.12 -19.52 -20.43
N GLU A 4 12.23 -20.25 -20.59
CA GLU A 4 12.45 -21.14 -21.73
C GLU A 4 11.53 -22.36 -21.69
N GLN A 5 11.25 -22.90 -20.49
CA GLN A 5 10.32 -24.02 -20.32
C GLN A 5 8.87 -23.59 -20.62
N ILE A 6 8.51 -22.38 -20.19
CA ILE A 6 7.20 -21.77 -20.50
C ILE A 6 7.04 -21.60 -22.01
N GLN A 7 8.02 -21.01 -22.70
CA GLN A 7 7.98 -20.83 -24.15
C GLN A 7 8.00 -22.15 -24.92
N ALA A 8 8.77 -23.15 -24.47
CA ALA A 8 8.88 -24.44 -25.13
C ALA A 8 7.57 -25.24 -25.08
N LYS A 9 6.84 -25.17 -23.96
CA LYS A 9 5.62 -25.95 -23.72
C LYS A 9 4.35 -25.22 -24.15
N LEU A 10 4.32 -23.89 -24.07
CA LEU A 10 3.19 -23.05 -24.46
C LEU A 10 3.47 -22.30 -25.77
N LYS A 11 3.85 -23.01 -26.84
CA LYS A 11 4.26 -22.40 -28.13
C LYS A 11 3.24 -21.45 -28.75
N ASN A 12 1.95 -21.61 -28.44
CA ASN A 12 0.87 -20.80 -28.98
C ASN A 12 0.38 -19.71 -28.01
N VAL A 13 0.93 -19.63 -26.80
CA VAL A 13 0.53 -18.62 -25.80
C VAL A 13 1.55 -17.51 -25.81
N LYS A 14 1.09 -16.27 -26.04
CA LYS A 14 1.96 -15.11 -25.85
C LYS A 14 2.11 -14.89 -24.34
N SER A 15 3.34 -14.80 -23.87
CA SER A 15 3.64 -14.51 -22.46
C SER A 15 4.41 -13.20 -22.32
N TYR A 16 4.16 -12.50 -21.21
CA TYR A 16 4.88 -11.30 -20.80
C TYR A 16 5.20 -11.41 -19.32
N ARG A 17 6.43 -11.07 -18.93
CA ARG A 17 6.87 -11.09 -17.54
C ARG A 17 7.26 -9.68 -17.11
N PHE A 18 6.74 -9.24 -15.97
CA PHE A 18 7.13 -7.99 -15.32
C PHE A 18 7.61 -8.28 -13.90
N ILE A 19 8.93 -8.28 -13.70
CA ILE A 19 9.58 -8.69 -12.44
C ILE A 19 9.14 -10.11 -12.04
N ASP A 20 8.21 -10.26 -11.10
CA ASP A 20 7.70 -11.54 -10.61
C ASP A 20 6.31 -11.89 -11.18
N ASP A 21 5.67 -10.94 -11.86
CA ASP A 21 4.33 -11.14 -12.43
C ASP A 21 4.40 -11.74 -13.84
N TYR A 22 3.69 -12.84 -14.05
CA TYR A 22 3.51 -13.49 -15.35
C TYR A 22 2.13 -13.21 -15.94
N TYR A 23 2.10 -12.74 -17.18
CA TYR A 23 0.91 -12.52 -17.98
C TYR A 23 0.90 -13.50 -19.14
N LEU A 24 -0.17 -14.30 -19.24
CA LEU A 24 -0.38 -15.27 -20.31
C LEU A 24 -1.63 -14.89 -21.11
N TYR A 25 -1.48 -14.76 -22.43
CA TYR A 25 -2.57 -14.44 -23.34
C TYR A 25 -2.98 -15.69 -24.12
N CYS A 26 -4.18 -16.19 -23.84
CA CYS A 26 -4.74 -17.40 -24.43
C CYS A 26 -6.02 -17.09 -25.23
N ASP A 27 -6.27 -17.83 -26.31
CA ASP A 27 -7.44 -17.64 -27.17
C ASP A 27 -8.74 -18.21 -26.57
N SER A 28 -8.64 -19.14 -25.62
CA SER A 28 -9.80 -19.74 -24.95
C SER A 28 -9.58 -19.91 -23.45
N TYR A 29 -10.69 -19.98 -22.70
CA TYR A 29 -10.66 -20.25 -21.26
C TYR A 29 -10.05 -21.63 -20.95
N ALA A 30 -10.33 -22.63 -21.79
CA ALA A 30 -9.76 -23.96 -21.66
C ALA A 30 -8.23 -23.95 -21.82
N ASP A 31 -7.70 -23.13 -22.74
CA ASP A 31 -6.26 -22.97 -22.91
C ASP A 31 -5.63 -22.19 -21.76
N ALA A 32 -6.33 -21.20 -21.21
CA ALA A 32 -5.92 -20.50 -20.00
C ALA A 32 -5.83 -21.45 -18.79
N GLU A 33 -6.80 -22.34 -18.59
CA GLU A 33 -6.75 -23.33 -17.50
C GLU A 33 -5.61 -24.35 -17.68
N LYS A 34 -5.36 -24.82 -18.91
CA LYS A 34 -4.23 -25.70 -19.20
C LYS A 34 -2.90 -25.00 -18.92
N ALA A 35 -2.75 -23.75 -19.36
CA ALA A 35 -1.56 -22.96 -19.11
C ALA A 35 -1.36 -22.69 -17.61
N PHE A 36 -2.43 -22.37 -16.88
CA PHE A 36 -2.40 -22.17 -15.43
C PHE A 36 -1.92 -23.43 -14.69
N LYS A 37 -2.49 -24.60 -14.98
CA LYS A 37 -2.07 -25.87 -14.35
C LYS A 37 -0.61 -26.20 -14.64
N PHE A 38 -0.14 -25.91 -15.86
CA PHE A 38 1.26 -26.11 -16.21
C PHE A 38 2.18 -25.16 -15.44
N ILE A 39 1.87 -23.87 -15.36
CA ILE A 39 2.65 -22.92 -14.56
C ILE A 39 2.64 -23.31 -13.07
N GLN A 40 1.49 -23.73 -12.55
CA GLN A 40 1.39 -24.21 -11.17
C GLN A 40 2.34 -25.39 -10.91
N SER A 41 2.32 -26.42 -11.77
CA SER A 41 3.25 -27.54 -11.64
C SER A 41 4.71 -27.11 -11.72
N LEU A 42 5.04 -26.20 -12.64
CA LEU A 42 6.40 -25.71 -12.82
C LEU A 42 6.88 -24.93 -11.60
N LEU A 43 6.07 -24.04 -11.05
CA LEU A 43 6.41 -23.28 -9.84
C LEU A 43 6.65 -24.22 -8.66
N THR A 44 5.79 -25.24 -8.48
CA THR A 44 5.98 -26.25 -7.43
C THR A 44 7.28 -27.04 -7.59
N GLU A 45 7.70 -27.38 -8.82
CA GLU A 45 9.01 -28.01 -9.08
C GLU A 45 10.19 -27.14 -8.61
N TYR A 46 10.03 -25.81 -8.69
CA TYR A 46 10.99 -24.83 -8.18
C TYR A 46 10.78 -24.46 -6.70
N GLN A 47 9.91 -25.17 -5.97
CA GLN A 47 9.53 -24.88 -4.59
C GLN A 47 8.95 -23.45 -4.41
N LEU A 48 8.23 -22.98 -5.43
CA LEU A 48 7.49 -21.72 -5.41
C LEU A 48 5.99 -22.01 -5.43
N ASP A 49 5.24 -21.22 -4.66
CA ASP A 49 3.78 -21.30 -4.63
C ASP A 49 3.14 -20.15 -5.39
N ILE A 50 1.99 -20.45 -6.00
CA ILE A 50 1.14 -19.44 -6.63
C ILE A 50 0.39 -18.67 -5.54
N ASN A 51 0.37 -17.35 -5.65
CA ASN A 51 -0.55 -16.52 -4.87
C ASN A 51 -1.96 -16.61 -5.48
N GLU A 52 -2.78 -17.53 -4.94
CA GLU A 52 -4.16 -17.76 -5.41
C GLU A 52 -5.02 -16.50 -5.35
N GLU A 53 -4.74 -15.58 -4.42
CA GLU A 53 -5.52 -14.34 -4.29
C GLU A 53 -5.25 -13.35 -5.41
N LYS A 54 -4.02 -13.34 -5.94
CA LYS A 54 -3.61 -12.46 -7.05
C LYS A 54 -3.81 -13.09 -8.42
N THR A 55 -3.91 -14.42 -8.47
CA THR A 55 -3.94 -15.15 -9.73
C THR A 55 -5.37 -15.31 -10.22
N LYS A 56 -5.65 -14.77 -11.42
CA LYS A 56 -6.99 -14.82 -12.01
C LYS A 56 -6.94 -15.07 -13.51
N ILE A 57 -7.88 -15.85 -14.03
CA ILE A 57 -8.16 -15.95 -15.45
C ILE A 57 -9.24 -14.90 -15.78
N SER A 58 -8.86 -13.88 -16.54
CA SER A 58 -9.76 -12.77 -16.92
C SER A 58 -10.09 -12.83 -18.42
N LYS A 59 -11.35 -12.56 -18.78
CA LYS A 59 -11.77 -12.41 -20.19
C LYS A 59 -11.51 -10.99 -20.67
N ALA A 60 -11.05 -10.84 -21.91
CA ALA A 60 -10.91 -9.53 -22.54
C ALA A 60 -12.28 -8.96 -22.99
N PRO A 61 -12.48 -7.63 -22.95
CA PRO A 61 -11.55 -6.60 -22.47
C PRO A 61 -11.51 -6.54 -20.93
N PHE A 62 -10.35 -6.29 -20.36
CA PHE A 62 -10.16 -6.08 -18.92
C PHE A 62 -9.36 -4.80 -18.66
N ALA A 63 -9.55 -4.17 -17.50
CA ALA A 63 -8.75 -3.03 -17.08
C ALA A 63 -7.35 -3.50 -16.64
N PHE A 64 -6.30 -2.80 -17.09
CA PHE A 64 -4.92 -3.08 -16.69
C PHE A 64 -4.67 -2.69 -15.23
N ASP A 65 -5.21 -1.55 -14.81
CA ASP A 65 -5.14 -1.06 -13.45
C ASP A 65 -6.49 -1.20 -12.74
N SER A 66 -6.44 -1.30 -11.41
CA SER A 66 -7.64 -1.25 -10.60
C SER A 66 -8.31 0.12 -10.71
N LYS A 67 -9.64 0.15 -10.57
CA LYS A 67 -10.43 1.40 -10.61
C LYS A 67 -9.89 2.42 -9.60
N TRP A 68 -9.58 2.00 -8.38
CA TRP A 68 -9.06 2.89 -7.34
C TRP A 68 -7.70 3.48 -7.71
N SER A 69 -6.82 2.69 -8.35
CA SER A 69 -5.48 3.13 -8.74
C SER A 69 -5.57 4.24 -9.79
N ILE A 70 -6.46 4.06 -10.78
CA ILE A 70 -6.73 5.07 -11.81
C ILE A 70 -7.30 6.34 -11.17
N GLU A 71 -8.34 6.22 -10.34
CA GLU A 71 -9.03 7.37 -9.75
C GLU A 71 -8.14 8.16 -8.78
N LEU A 72 -7.43 7.48 -7.86
CA LEU A 72 -6.53 8.15 -6.92
C LEU A 72 -5.26 8.64 -7.60
N GLY A 73 -4.71 7.88 -8.54
CA GLY A 73 -3.49 8.24 -9.27
C GLY A 73 -3.67 9.42 -10.22
N SER A 74 -4.87 9.65 -10.72
CA SER A 74 -5.21 10.82 -11.56
C SER A 74 -5.75 12.02 -10.77
N PHE A 75 -5.85 11.91 -9.44
CA PHE A 75 -6.39 12.98 -8.60
C PHE A 75 -5.46 14.20 -8.60
N THR A 76 -6.04 15.41 -8.74
CA THR A 76 -5.27 16.66 -8.78
C THR A 76 -5.67 17.60 -7.65
N PHE A 77 -4.67 18.20 -7.00
CA PHE A 77 -4.87 19.16 -5.91
C PHE A 77 -4.74 20.59 -6.45
N ARG A 78 -5.76 21.42 -6.22
CA ARG A 78 -5.76 22.82 -6.67
C ARG A 78 -4.78 23.66 -5.83
N LYS A 79 -4.05 24.55 -6.49
CA LYS A 79 -3.02 25.42 -5.88
C LYS A 79 -3.60 26.69 -5.24
N ARG A 80 -4.61 26.56 -4.39
CA ARG A 80 -5.19 27.65 -3.58
C ARG A 80 -5.59 27.09 -2.23
N ALA A 81 -5.26 27.76 -1.11
CA ALA A 81 -5.47 27.25 0.25
C ALA A 81 -6.89 26.68 0.48
N ASN A 82 -7.93 27.48 0.28
CA ASN A 82 -9.32 27.03 0.48
C ASN A 82 -9.72 25.84 -0.41
N SER A 83 -9.27 25.83 -1.66
CA SER A 83 -9.58 24.75 -2.60
C SER A 83 -8.81 23.47 -2.29
N GLN A 84 -7.54 23.61 -1.88
CA GLN A 84 -6.68 22.50 -1.51
C GLN A 84 -7.25 21.76 -0.29
N LEU A 85 -7.76 22.48 0.71
CA LEU A 85 -8.35 21.86 1.89
C LEU A 85 -9.47 20.89 1.52
N THR A 86 -10.42 21.37 0.71
CA THR A 86 -11.52 20.54 0.20
C THR A 86 -11.03 19.38 -0.66
N ASP A 87 -9.97 19.58 -1.44
CA ASP A 87 -9.39 18.52 -2.27
C ASP A 87 -8.71 17.43 -1.42
N ILE A 88 -8.02 17.80 -0.34
CA ILE A 88 -7.43 16.86 0.62
C ILE A 88 -8.54 16.05 1.30
N GLU A 89 -9.59 16.70 1.78
CA GLU A 89 -10.73 16.03 2.41
C GLU A 89 -11.40 15.02 1.45
N ARG A 90 -11.62 15.43 0.20
CA ARG A 90 -12.18 14.57 -0.85
C ARG A 90 -11.26 13.40 -1.19
N PHE A 91 -9.97 13.67 -1.36
CA PHE A 91 -8.98 12.64 -1.64
C PHE A 91 -8.97 11.58 -0.53
N VAL A 92 -8.85 12.00 0.73
CA VAL A 92 -8.84 11.08 1.88
C VAL A 92 -10.16 10.32 2.01
N SER A 93 -11.29 10.97 1.73
CA SER A 93 -12.60 10.29 1.72
C SER A 93 -12.66 9.21 0.65
N LEU A 94 -12.20 9.52 -0.56
CA LEU A 94 -12.15 8.58 -1.68
C LEU A 94 -11.19 7.42 -1.40
N SER A 95 -10.03 7.70 -0.80
CA SER A 95 -9.07 6.70 -0.35
C SER A 95 -9.69 5.72 0.67
N LEU A 96 -10.47 6.22 1.63
CA LEU A 96 -11.15 5.38 2.62
C LEU A 96 -12.26 4.52 2.00
N ILE A 97 -13.02 5.07 1.04
CA ILE A 97 -14.02 4.30 0.29
C ILE A 97 -13.35 3.15 -0.45
N HIS A 98 -12.33 3.45 -1.25
CA HIS A 98 -11.59 2.44 -2.01
C HIS A 98 -10.90 1.42 -1.13
N SER A 99 -10.37 1.83 0.03
CA SER A 99 -9.77 0.91 1.00
C SER A 99 -10.78 -0.07 1.58
N ASN A 100 -12.03 0.35 1.81
CA ASN A 100 -13.08 -0.55 2.30
C ASN A 100 -13.57 -1.49 1.19
N GLU A 101 -13.65 -1.01 -0.05
CA GLU A 101 -14.03 -1.82 -1.22
C GLU A 101 -12.92 -2.82 -1.62
N ASN A 102 -11.66 -2.50 -1.33
CA ASN A 102 -10.48 -3.28 -1.73
C ASN A 102 -9.57 -3.55 -0.51
N PRO A 103 -10.02 -4.31 0.50
CA PRO A 103 -9.31 -4.47 1.78
C PRO A 103 -7.95 -5.18 1.68
N LYS A 104 -7.71 -5.90 0.58
CA LYS A 104 -6.42 -6.58 0.30
C LYS A 104 -5.42 -5.67 -0.40
N ASP A 105 -5.88 -4.57 -0.99
CA ASP A 105 -5.04 -3.65 -1.73
C ASP A 105 -4.44 -2.61 -0.77
N SER A 106 -3.25 -2.12 -1.12
CA SER A 106 -2.52 -1.13 -0.30
C SER A 106 -3.00 0.30 -0.59
N VAL A 107 -4.31 0.53 -0.57
CA VAL A 107 -4.95 1.79 -0.99
C VAL A 107 -4.53 2.96 -0.10
N LEU A 108 -4.57 2.80 1.24
CA LEU A 108 -4.20 3.90 2.13
C LEU A 108 -2.69 4.10 2.19
N LEU A 109 -1.89 3.05 1.97
CA LEU A 109 -0.44 3.17 1.82
C LEU A 109 -0.08 3.97 0.57
N PHE A 110 -0.74 3.74 -0.56
CA PHE A 110 -0.61 4.58 -1.75
C PHE A 110 -1.02 6.03 -1.44
N SER A 111 -2.17 6.20 -0.80
CA SER A 111 -2.74 7.52 -0.51
C SER A 111 -1.84 8.36 0.39
N ILE A 112 -1.24 7.76 1.44
CA ILE A 112 -0.33 8.50 2.33
C ILE A 112 0.97 8.88 1.62
N GLN A 113 1.44 8.10 0.64
CA GLN A 113 2.59 8.48 -0.18
C GLN A 113 2.28 9.68 -1.06
N VAL A 114 1.09 9.74 -1.68
CA VAL A 114 0.64 10.93 -2.42
C VAL A 114 0.62 12.16 -1.51
N LEU A 115 0.04 12.02 -0.31
CA LEU A 115 -0.05 13.11 0.67
C LEU A 115 1.33 13.55 1.18
N LYS A 116 2.27 12.63 1.39
CA LYS A 116 3.64 12.95 1.82
C LYS A 116 4.33 13.96 0.91
N TYR A 117 4.13 13.86 -0.40
CA TYR A 117 4.76 14.74 -1.39
C TYR A 117 3.89 15.95 -1.79
N LEU A 118 2.73 16.12 -1.17
CA LEU A 118 1.83 17.25 -1.43
C LEU A 118 2.47 18.57 -0.96
N GLN A 119 2.50 19.58 -1.84
CA GLN A 119 2.86 20.94 -1.46
C GLN A 119 1.71 21.59 -0.68
N LEU A 120 1.73 21.42 0.64
CA LEU A 120 0.66 21.87 1.54
C LEU A 120 0.78 23.36 1.86
N PHE A 121 -0.36 24.07 1.87
CA PHE A 121 -0.47 25.43 2.41
C PHE A 121 -0.54 25.38 3.94
N ASP A 122 0.17 26.30 4.61
CA ASP A 122 0.31 26.30 6.07
C ASP A 122 -1.03 26.40 6.81
N GLU A 123 -2.00 27.13 6.24
CA GLU A 123 -3.35 27.29 6.79
C GLU A 123 -4.13 25.98 6.86
N ASN A 124 -3.78 24.99 6.03
CA ASN A 124 -4.46 23.71 5.94
C ASN A 124 -3.84 22.64 6.85
N TRP A 125 -2.77 22.96 7.56
CA TRP A 125 -2.01 21.99 8.36
C TRP A 125 -2.87 21.26 9.39
N ASP A 126 -3.72 21.96 10.14
CA ASP A 126 -4.48 21.37 11.24
C ASP A 126 -5.42 20.23 10.77
N THR A 127 -6.11 20.46 9.66
CA THR A 127 -6.99 19.46 9.04
C THR A 127 -6.17 18.35 8.38
N TYR A 128 -5.11 18.70 7.64
CA TYR A 128 -4.21 17.72 7.02
C TYR A 128 -3.63 16.74 8.05
N GLU A 129 -3.11 17.26 9.17
CA GLU A 129 -2.61 16.47 10.30
C GLU A 129 -3.69 15.50 10.81
N SER A 130 -4.91 15.99 11.00
CA SER A 130 -6.02 15.16 11.50
C SER A 130 -6.36 14.02 10.54
N LEU A 131 -6.27 14.26 9.23
CA LEU A 131 -6.58 13.29 8.18
C LEU A 131 -5.49 12.23 8.03
N ILE A 132 -4.20 12.59 8.04
CA ILE A 132 -3.11 11.60 7.99
C ILE A 132 -3.08 10.73 9.25
N LEU A 133 -3.44 11.29 10.42
CA LEU A 133 -3.58 10.53 11.65
C LEU A 133 -4.76 9.56 11.61
N LYS A 134 -5.88 9.99 11.00
CA LYS A 134 -7.03 9.11 10.75
C LYS A 134 -6.63 7.92 9.87
N ILE A 135 -5.87 8.15 8.80
CA ILE A 135 -5.31 7.09 7.95
C ILE A 135 -4.43 6.14 8.79
N GLY A 136 -3.54 6.69 9.63
CA GLY A 136 -2.67 5.93 10.52
C GLY A 136 -3.41 5.01 11.49
N ILE A 137 -4.57 5.44 12.02
CA ILE A 137 -5.42 4.56 12.85
C ILE A 137 -6.09 3.48 12.00
N THR A 138 -6.63 3.85 10.84
CA THR A 138 -7.40 2.92 10.00
C THR A 138 -6.50 1.81 9.46
N GLU A 139 -5.30 2.15 9.02
CA GLU A 139 -4.32 1.18 8.53
C GLU A 139 -2.95 1.44 9.16
N PRO A 140 -2.62 0.74 10.27
CA PRO A 140 -1.36 0.93 10.99
C PRO A 140 -0.09 0.72 10.17
N ARG A 141 -0.18 -0.04 9.06
CA ARG A 141 0.92 -0.19 8.09
C ARG A 141 1.38 1.13 7.49
N THR A 142 0.55 2.17 7.55
CA THR A 142 0.88 3.54 7.07
C THR A 142 1.65 4.37 8.10
N LEU A 143 1.72 3.95 9.37
CA LEU A 143 2.39 4.68 10.46
C LEU A 143 3.84 5.08 10.18
N PRO A 144 4.68 4.29 9.47
CA PRO A 144 6.03 4.73 9.12
C PRO A 144 6.02 6.03 8.31
N VAL A 145 5.15 6.12 7.31
CA VAL A 145 5.02 7.29 6.43
C VAL A 145 4.41 8.46 7.17
N VAL A 146 3.36 8.21 7.98
CA VAL A 146 2.74 9.23 8.84
C VAL A 146 3.78 9.82 9.79
N THR A 147 4.61 8.98 10.41
CA THR A 147 5.68 9.40 11.33
C THR A 147 6.70 10.28 10.63
N GLU A 148 7.10 9.95 9.41
CA GLU A 148 8.04 10.76 8.64
C GLU A 148 7.47 12.15 8.30
N ILE A 149 6.18 12.22 7.94
CA ILE A 149 5.48 13.48 7.69
C ILE A 149 5.47 14.33 8.97
N LEU A 150 5.13 13.74 10.12
CA LEU A 150 5.06 14.44 11.40
C LEU A 150 6.45 14.90 11.88
N ALA A 151 7.46 14.03 11.80
CA ALA A 151 8.83 14.36 12.18
C ALA A 151 9.42 15.49 11.33
N SER A 152 9.07 15.54 10.03
CA SER A 152 9.47 16.63 9.13
C SER A 152 8.78 17.96 9.45
N ASN A 153 7.66 17.94 10.18
CA ASN A 153 6.83 19.10 10.50
C ASN A 153 6.68 19.31 12.02
N ILE A 154 7.67 18.87 12.80
CA ILE A 154 7.60 18.78 14.26
C ILE A 154 7.23 20.09 14.97
N GLY A 155 7.58 21.25 14.39
CA GLY A 155 7.23 22.56 14.94
C GLY A 155 5.75 22.93 14.83
N ARG A 156 4.97 22.18 14.03
CA ARG A 156 3.57 22.46 13.72
C ARG A 156 2.61 21.43 14.33
N ILE A 157 3.13 20.29 14.83
CA ILE A 157 2.29 19.18 15.29
C ILE A 157 1.47 19.53 16.53
N SER A 158 0.25 19.01 16.59
CA SER A 158 -0.58 19.04 17.79
C SER A 158 -0.24 17.86 18.70
N LYS A 159 0.57 18.11 19.74
CA LYS A 159 0.92 17.11 20.76
C LYS A 159 -0.31 16.41 21.35
N ARG A 160 -1.43 17.13 21.50
CA ARG A 160 -2.70 16.58 21.97
C ARG A 160 -3.27 15.55 21.00
N LYS A 161 -3.31 15.86 19.69
CA LYS A 161 -3.80 14.90 18.68
C LYS A 161 -2.92 13.67 18.65
N ILE A 162 -1.60 13.83 18.60
CA ILE A 162 -0.65 12.71 18.62
C ILE A 162 -0.89 11.81 19.83
N LYS A 163 -0.95 12.38 21.04
CA LYS A 163 -1.20 11.61 22.27
C LYS A 163 -2.48 10.77 22.14
N ASN A 164 -3.59 11.38 21.78
CA ASN A 164 -4.89 10.70 21.67
C ASN A 164 -4.85 9.54 20.65
N ILE A 165 -4.14 9.73 19.54
CA ILE A 165 -4.04 8.72 18.47
C ILE A 165 -3.19 7.53 18.94
N ILE A 166 -2.07 7.80 19.63
CA ILE A 166 -1.18 6.76 20.13
C ILE A 166 -1.85 5.94 21.23
N GLU A 167 -2.52 6.59 22.19
CA GLU A 167 -3.30 5.89 23.22
C GLU A 167 -4.33 4.97 22.57
N LYS A 168 -5.08 5.49 21.57
CA LYS A 168 -6.05 4.69 20.82
C LYS A 168 -5.43 3.52 20.06
N LEU A 169 -4.25 3.70 19.44
CA LEU A 169 -3.55 2.61 18.75
C LEU A 169 -3.12 1.51 19.72
N ILE A 170 -2.56 1.90 20.87
CA ILE A 170 -2.15 0.96 21.92
C ILE A 170 -3.37 0.20 22.43
N ASP A 171 -4.47 0.89 22.75
CA ASP A 171 -5.71 0.26 23.25
C ASP A 171 -6.31 -0.74 22.27
N ILE A 172 -6.24 -0.47 20.96
CA ILE A 172 -6.79 -1.36 19.91
C ILE A 172 -5.90 -2.58 19.67
N HIS A 173 -4.57 -2.39 19.64
CA HIS A 173 -3.62 -3.38 19.14
C HIS A 173 -2.95 -4.20 20.23
N LEU A 174 -2.72 -3.63 21.41
CA LEU A 174 -2.06 -4.33 22.52
C LEU A 174 -2.84 -5.58 22.97
N PRO A 175 -4.18 -5.54 23.16
CA PRO A 175 -4.93 -6.73 23.57
C PRO A 175 -4.97 -7.84 22.51
N LYS A 176 -4.74 -7.49 21.24
CA LYS A 176 -4.77 -8.41 20.09
C LYS A 176 -3.41 -9.08 19.83
N GLY A 177 -2.36 -8.73 20.59
CA GLY A 177 -1.00 -9.22 20.34
C GLY A 177 -0.38 -8.67 19.04
N HIS A 178 -0.91 -7.56 18.52
CA HIS A 178 -0.45 -6.89 17.30
C HIS A 178 0.84 -6.09 17.58
N ASN A 179 1.93 -6.81 17.87
CA ASN A 179 3.17 -6.25 18.39
C ASN A 179 3.85 -5.27 17.42
N TYR A 180 3.70 -5.50 16.10
CA TYR A 180 4.26 -4.62 15.08
C TYR A 180 3.62 -3.23 15.13
N GLU A 181 2.31 -3.16 15.23
CA GLU A 181 1.53 -1.93 15.27
C GLU A 181 1.80 -1.14 16.56
N VAL A 182 1.89 -1.85 17.69
CA VAL A 182 2.26 -1.24 18.97
C VAL A 182 3.68 -0.67 18.90
N ALA A 183 4.63 -1.41 18.33
CA ALA A 183 6.01 -0.95 18.16
C ALA A 183 6.08 0.31 17.29
N TRP A 184 5.32 0.37 16.19
CA TRP A 184 5.25 1.56 15.34
C TRP A 184 4.58 2.75 16.00
N ALA A 185 3.51 2.54 16.79
CA ALA A 185 2.89 3.61 17.57
C ALA A 185 3.89 4.22 18.57
N LEU A 186 4.62 3.37 19.32
CA LEU A 186 5.65 3.83 20.25
C LEU A 186 6.85 4.49 19.53
N GLY A 187 7.29 3.91 18.42
CA GLY A 187 8.36 4.46 17.58
C GLY A 187 8.01 5.83 17.02
N CYS A 188 6.75 6.05 16.65
CA CYS A 188 6.24 7.36 16.26
C CYS A 188 6.48 8.38 17.36
N VAL A 189 6.03 8.10 18.60
CA VAL A 189 6.25 8.98 19.76
C VAL A 189 7.73 9.26 19.99
N LEU A 190 8.56 8.22 19.97
CA LEU A 190 10.00 8.36 20.22
C LEU A 190 10.65 9.29 19.20
N SER A 191 10.31 9.14 17.91
CA SER A 191 10.83 10.00 16.84
C SER A 191 10.48 11.47 17.06
N LEU A 192 9.28 11.75 17.58
CA LEU A 192 8.79 13.09 17.84
C LEU A 192 9.36 13.70 19.13
N ILE A 193 9.69 12.88 20.14
CA ILE A 193 10.36 13.37 21.35
C ILE A 193 11.82 13.71 21.05
N LEU A 194 12.50 12.85 20.30
CA LEU A 194 13.93 12.96 20.04
C LEU A 194 14.27 13.87 18.84
N ASN A 195 13.26 14.48 18.19
CA ASN A 195 13.42 15.28 16.96
C ASN A 195 14.22 14.54 15.87
N LEU A 196 14.05 13.23 15.76
CA LEU A 196 14.80 12.43 14.80
C LEU A 196 14.26 12.71 13.40
N LYS A 197 15.09 13.29 12.54
CA LYS A 197 14.85 13.32 11.10
C LYS A 197 15.16 11.94 10.53
N ILE A 198 14.27 10.98 10.77
CA ILE A 198 14.49 9.63 10.29
C ILE A 198 14.22 9.61 8.79
N LYS A 199 15.30 9.70 8.00
CA LYS A 199 15.27 9.22 6.62
C LYS A 199 15.36 7.72 6.67
N TRP A 200 14.22 7.05 6.63
CA TRP A 200 14.19 5.62 6.40
C TRP A 200 14.67 5.36 4.97
N GLN A 201 15.97 5.16 4.79
CA GLN A 201 16.45 4.49 3.58
C GLN A 201 15.78 3.11 3.60
N ASN A 202 15.09 2.75 2.50
CA ASN A 202 14.65 1.38 2.28
C ASN A 202 15.86 0.46 2.49
N GLY A 203 15.94 -0.16 3.66
CA GLY A 203 17.23 -0.64 4.17
C GLY A 203 17.28 -0.97 5.65
N PHE A 204 16.16 -0.91 6.39
CA PHE A 204 16.04 -1.89 7.47
C PHE A 204 15.79 -3.23 6.78
N LEU A 205 16.83 -4.04 6.74
CA LEU A 205 16.72 -5.49 6.72
C LEU A 205 15.72 -5.89 7.81
N LEU A 206 14.43 -5.87 7.46
CA LEU A 206 13.54 -6.85 8.02
C LEU A 206 14.12 -8.15 7.48
N LEU A 207 14.71 -8.94 8.36
CA LEU A 207 14.80 -10.38 8.15
C LEU A 207 13.34 -10.87 8.13
N MET A 208 12.61 -10.55 7.06
CA MET A 208 11.38 -11.19 6.71
C MET A 208 11.83 -12.51 6.11
N ILE A 209 11.97 -13.50 6.97
CA ILE A 209 11.86 -14.88 6.52
C ILE A 209 10.42 -14.99 6.00
N MET A 210 10.22 -14.65 4.73
CA MET A 210 9.15 -15.23 3.94
C MET A 210 9.67 -16.55 3.39
N CYS A 211 9.89 -17.50 4.29
CA CYS A 211 9.54 -18.88 3.97
C CYS A 211 8.07 -19.00 4.37
N GLN A 212 7.18 -19.02 3.39
CA GLN A 212 5.98 -19.82 3.58
C GLN A 212 6.47 -21.26 3.49
N CYS A 213 6.50 -21.94 4.64
CA CYS A 213 6.18 -23.37 4.67
C CYS A 213 4.66 -23.52 4.59
#